data_AF-A0A951Q7R0-F1
#
_entry.id   AF-A0A951Q7R0-F1
#
_cell.length_a   1.000
_cell.length_b   1.000
_cell.length_c   1.000
_cell.angle_alpha   90.00
_cell.angle_beta   90.00
_cell.angle_gamma   90.00
#
_symmetry.space_group_name_H-M   'P 1'
#
loop_
_entity.id
_entity.type
_entity.pdbx_description
1 polymer ?
#
loop_
_entity_poly.entity_id
_entity_poly.type
_entity_poly.pdbx_seq_one_letter_code
_entity_poly.pdbx_strand_id
1 'polypeptide(L)'
;MTQEPVFEESSGNVFADLGLTDADELFTRGKIGIQVLRLLSQRNLKQREISELLGIPQPEVSRLMKGEFQRFSEGKLLIFLKRLDTEITLHLRSRHAPGQSAETVISL
;
A
#
# COMPACT_ATOMS: atom_id res chain seq x y z
N MET A 1 -9.64 20.17 34.69
CA MET A 1 -8.61 20.64 33.75
C MET A 1 -8.48 19.59 32.66
N THR A 2 -9.05 19.85 31.49
CA THR A 2 -8.90 18.97 30.33
C THR A 2 -7.62 19.43 29.63
N GLN A 3 -6.57 18.61 29.60
CA GLN A 3 -5.38 18.94 28.84
C GLN A 3 -5.73 18.94 27.35
N GLU A 4 -5.31 19.97 26.62
CA GLU A 4 -5.42 19.96 25.17
C GLU A 4 -4.50 18.88 24.60
N PRO A 5 -4.97 18.09 23.61
CA PRO A 5 -4.17 17.02 23.03
C PRO A 5 -2.97 17.61 22.28
N VAL A 6 -1.78 17.11 22.60
CA VAL A 6 -0.55 17.41 21.84
C VAL A 6 -0.60 16.64 20.51
N PHE A 7 -0.38 17.35 19.40
CA PHE A 7 -0.30 16.76 18.06
C PHE A 7 0.94 17.28 17.32
N GLU A 8 1.38 16.53 16.31
CA GLU A 8 2.48 16.88 15.41
C GLU A 8 1.96 16.84 13.96
N GLU A 9 2.42 17.77 13.13
CA GLU A 9 2.07 17.81 11.71
C GLU A 9 2.84 16.72 10.95
N SER A 10 2.13 15.89 10.19
CA SER A 10 2.75 14.78 9.45
C SER A 10 3.57 15.29 8.26
N SER A 11 4.71 14.65 7.98
CA SER A 11 5.47 14.88 6.74
C SER A 11 4.74 14.40 5.48
N GLY A 12 3.60 13.70 5.64
CA GLY A 12 2.91 12.98 4.58
C GLY A 12 3.33 11.51 4.50
N ASN A 13 4.42 11.09 5.18
CA ASN A 13 4.79 9.69 5.35
C ASN A 13 4.83 9.35 6.85
N VAL A 14 3.75 8.75 7.35
CA VAL A 14 3.64 8.33 8.76
C VAL A 14 4.75 7.39 9.22
N PHE A 15 5.34 6.59 8.32
CA PHE A 15 6.44 5.69 8.69
C PHE A 15 7.74 6.45 8.91
N ALA A 16 7.95 7.56 8.18
CA ALA A 16 9.09 8.44 8.36
C ALA A 16 8.92 9.27 9.65
N ASP A 17 7.70 9.75 9.92
CA ASP A 17 7.35 10.44 11.16
C ASP A 17 7.62 9.56 12.39
N LEU A 18 7.42 8.24 12.26
CA LEU A 18 7.72 7.25 13.30
C LEU A 18 9.20 6.80 13.34
N GLY A 19 10.07 7.33 12.46
CA GLY A 19 11.50 7.04 12.44
C GLY A 19 11.88 5.64 11.94
N LEU A 20 11.03 4.99 11.13
CA LEU A 20 11.34 3.68 10.56
C LEU A 20 12.37 3.79 9.43
N THR A 21 13.33 2.88 9.40
CA THR A 21 14.44 2.90 8.44
C THR A 21 14.00 2.62 7.00
N ASP A 22 12.90 1.89 6.83
CA ASP A 22 12.31 1.48 5.55
C ASP A 22 11.02 2.26 5.23
N ALA A 23 10.89 3.47 5.78
CA ALA A 23 9.67 4.28 5.71
C ALA A 23 9.11 4.45 4.30
N ASP A 24 9.94 4.74 3.30
CA ASP A 24 9.48 4.98 1.92
C ASP A 24 8.93 3.70 1.25
N GLU A 25 9.55 2.56 1.55
CA GLU A 25 9.11 1.25 1.04
C GLU A 25 7.80 0.82 1.73
N LEU A 26 7.70 0.99 3.05
CA LEU A 26 6.47 0.74 3.80
C LEU A 26 5.32 1.62 3.30
N PHE A 27 5.61 2.91 3.04
CA PHE A 27 4.64 3.84 2.53
C PHE A 27 4.17 3.46 1.12
N THR A 28 5.09 3.08 0.24
CA THR A 28 4.76 2.63 -1.13
C THR A 28 3.93 1.35 -1.10
N ARG A 29 4.32 0.34 -0.33
CA ARG A 29 3.52 -0.88 -0.14
C ARG A 29 2.15 -0.58 0.45
N GLY A 30 2.05 0.36 1.40
CA GLY A 30 0.79 0.82 1.95
C GLY A 30 -0.12 1.46 0.90
N LYS A 31 0.41 2.39 0.09
CA LYS A 31 -0.32 3.05 -0.99
C LYS A 31 -0.84 2.05 -2.03
N ILE A 32 -0.05 1.06 -2.44
CA ILE A 32 -0.49 0.04 -3.42
C ILE A 32 -1.47 -0.95 -2.76
N GLY A 33 -1.11 -1.44 -1.57
CA GLY A 33 -1.88 -2.45 -0.84
C GLY A 33 -3.29 -2.01 -0.49
N ILE A 34 -3.49 -0.73 -0.13
CA ILE A 34 -4.83 -0.22 0.15
C ILE A 34 -5.74 -0.25 -1.09
N GLN A 35 -5.19 -0.11 -2.30
CA GLN A 35 -5.98 -0.24 -3.53
C GLN A 35 -6.39 -1.69 -3.79
N VAL A 36 -5.47 -2.64 -3.57
CA VAL A 36 -5.79 -4.06 -3.62
C VAL A 36 -6.93 -4.38 -2.65
N LEU A 37 -6.83 -3.91 -1.40
CA LEU A 37 -7.85 -4.15 -0.38
C LEU A 37 -9.20 -3.55 -0.78
N ARG A 38 -9.22 -2.30 -1.27
CA ARG A 38 -10.45 -1.63 -1.73
C ARG A 38 -11.16 -2.40 -2.83
N LEU A 39 -10.42 -2.84 -3.85
CA LEU A 39 -10.97 -3.62 -4.96
C LEU A 39 -11.50 -4.98 -4.51
N LEU A 40 -10.82 -5.66 -3.58
CA LEU A 40 -11.31 -6.91 -3.00
C LEU A 40 -12.57 -6.72 -2.17
N SER A 41 -12.63 -5.66 -1.35
CA SER A 41 -13.79 -5.34 -0.52
C SER A 41 -15.05 -5.05 -1.33
N GLN A 42 -14.91 -4.59 -2.58
CA GLN A 42 -16.04 -4.38 -3.50
C GLN A 42 -16.61 -5.67 -4.10
N ARG A 43 -15.85 -6.79 -4.10
CA ARG A 43 -16.22 -8.02 -4.82
C ARG A 43 -17.00 -9.04 -3.98
N ASN A 44 -17.29 -8.77 -2.70
CA ASN A 44 -18.01 -9.68 -1.77
C ASN A 44 -17.55 -11.16 -1.83
N LEU A 45 -16.23 -11.36 -1.90
CA LEU A 45 -15.62 -12.69 -2.00
C LEU A 45 -15.24 -13.24 -0.62
N LYS A 46 -15.38 -14.56 -0.44
CA LYS A 46 -14.80 -15.29 0.69
C LYS A 46 -13.29 -15.38 0.52
N GLN A 47 -12.56 -15.55 1.63
CA GLN A 47 -11.10 -15.65 1.59
C GLN A 47 -10.56 -16.75 0.67
N ARG A 48 -11.30 -17.86 0.51
CA ARG A 48 -10.92 -18.93 -0.42
C ARG A 48 -11.01 -18.48 -1.88
N GLU A 49 -12.04 -17.73 -2.24
CA GLU A 49 -12.20 -17.20 -3.60
C GLU A 49 -11.11 -16.15 -3.90
N ILE A 50 -10.76 -15.33 -2.90
CA ILE A 50 -9.62 -14.40 -3.00
C ILE A 50 -8.30 -15.17 -3.15
N SER A 51 -8.14 -16.29 -2.43
CA SER A 51 -6.96 -17.16 -2.52
C SER A 51 -6.78 -17.70 -3.93
N GLU A 52 -7.86 -18.18 -4.55
CA GLU A 52 -7.89 -18.67 -5.93
C GLU A 52 -7.64 -17.53 -6.94
N LEU A 53 -8.33 -16.39 -6.77
CA LEU A 53 -8.17 -15.20 -7.62
C LEU A 53 -6.75 -14.64 -7.62
N LEU A 54 -6.18 -14.42 -6.42
CA LEU A 54 -4.84 -13.83 -6.27
C LEU A 54 -3.71 -14.86 -6.35
N GLY A 55 -4.04 -16.15 -6.35
CA GLY A 55 -3.08 -17.26 -6.41
C GLY A 55 -2.13 -17.28 -5.21
N ILE A 56 -2.65 -16.96 -4.03
CA ILE A 56 -1.90 -16.98 -2.77
C ILE A 56 -2.61 -17.84 -1.73
N PRO A 57 -1.91 -18.46 -0.77
CA PRO A 57 -2.54 -19.25 0.28
C PRO A 57 -3.50 -18.42 1.14
N GLN A 58 -4.54 -19.06 1.68
CA GLN A 58 -5.52 -18.40 2.57
C GLN A 58 -4.88 -17.66 3.77
N PRO A 59 -3.79 -18.15 4.42
CA PRO A 59 -3.10 -17.36 5.45
C PRO A 59 -2.52 -16.03 4.93
N GLU A 60 -2.05 -15.99 3.69
CA GLU A 60 -1.60 -14.73 3.06
C GLU A 60 -2.79 -13.82 2.74
N VAL A 61 -3.93 -14.38 2.29
CA VAL A 61 -5.16 -13.60 2.12
C VAL A 61 -5.56 -12.93 3.43
N SER A 62 -5.54 -13.66 4.54
CA SER A 62 -5.87 -13.10 5.86
C SER A 62 -4.95 -11.93 6.24
N ARG A 63 -3.64 -12.07 6.01
CA ARG A 63 -2.65 -10.99 6.24
C ARG A 63 -2.92 -9.77 5.34
N LEU A 64 -3.20 -10.01 4.06
CA LEU A 64 -3.55 -8.94 3.11
C LEU A 64 -4.80 -8.17 3.56
N MET A 65 -5.86 -8.89 3.96
CA MET A 65 -7.12 -8.30 4.42
C MET A 65 -6.98 -7.55 5.75
N LYS A 66 -5.95 -7.87 6.55
CA LYS A 66 -5.60 -7.14 7.79
C LYS A 66 -4.71 -5.91 7.54
N GLY A 67 -4.35 -5.63 6.29
CA GLY A 67 -3.47 -4.51 5.95
C GLY A 67 -1.99 -4.77 6.24
N GLU A 68 -1.57 -6.03 6.39
CA GLU A 68 -0.16 -6.40 6.61
C GLU A 68 0.65 -6.34 5.29
N PHE A 69 0.59 -5.20 4.60
CA PHE A 69 1.17 -4.98 3.27
C PHE A 69 2.70 -5.09 3.24
N GLN A 70 3.37 -4.82 4.36
CA GLN A 70 4.82 -4.98 4.52
C GLN A 70 5.32 -6.41 4.31
N ARG A 71 4.42 -7.40 4.33
CA ARG A 71 4.75 -8.81 4.04
C ARG A 71 4.80 -9.14 2.56
N PHE A 72 4.35 -8.22 1.71
CA PHE A 72 4.31 -8.40 0.27
C PHE A 72 5.30 -7.44 -0.38
N SER A 73 6.03 -7.92 -1.39
CA SER A 73 6.80 -7.01 -2.23
C SER A 73 5.86 -6.10 -3.02
N GLU A 74 6.34 -4.91 -3.38
CA GLU A 74 5.60 -3.97 -4.24
C GLU A 74 5.17 -4.65 -5.54
N GLY A 75 6.06 -5.39 -6.18
CA GLY A 75 5.75 -6.16 -7.39
C GLY A 75 4.63 -7.17 -7.20
N LYS A 76 4.55 -7.84 -6.05
CA LYS A 76 3.46 -8.79 -5.74
C LYS A 76 2.13 -8.06 -5.57
N LEU A 77 2.12 -6.88 -4.93
CA LEU A 77 0.93 -6.05 -4.82
C LEU A 77 0.46 -5.53 -6.20
N LEU A 78 1.38 -5.14 -7.08
CA LEU A 78 1.06 -4.77 -8.47
C LEU A 78 0.48 -5.95 -9.27
N ILE A 79 1.00 -7.17 -9.07
CA ILE A 79 0.43 -8.39 -9.66
C ILE A 79 -1.01 -8.61 -9.18
N PHE A 80 -1.31 -8.37 -7.89
CA PHE A 80 -2.67 -8.47 -7.39
C PHE A 80 -3.61 -7.48 -8.09
N LEU A 81 -3.20 -6.22 -8.27
CA LEU A 81 -3.99 -5.24 -9.01
C LEU A 81 -4.28 -5.71 -10.44
N LYS A 82 -3.29 -6.25 -11.16
CA LYS A 82 -3.50 -6.81 -12.51
C LYS A 82 -4.50 -7.97 -12.52
N ARG A 83 -4.49 -8.83 -11.49
CA ARG A 83 -5.47 -9.92 -11.34
C ARG A 83 -6.86 -9.44 -10.94
N LEU A 84 -6.97 -8.20 -10.48
CA LEU A 84 -8.22 -7.52 -10.16
C LEU A 84 -8.65 -6.61 -11.32
N ASP A 85 -8.30 -6.98 -12.55
CA ASP A 85 -8.73 -6.34 -13.80
C ASP A 85 -8.38 -4.84 -13.86
N THR A 86 -7.29 -4.46 -13.20
CA THR A 86 -6.82 -3.06 -13.14
C THR A 86 -5.68 -2.85 -14.14
N GLU A 87 -5.82 -1.84 -15.00
CA GLU A 87 -4.73 -1.35 -15.83
C GLU A 87 -3.77 -0.50 -14.99
N ILE A 88 -2.46 -0.71 -15.17
CA ILE A 88 -1.43 0.00 -14.40
C ILE A 88 -0.53 0.75 -15.38
N THR A 89 -0.50 2.07 -15.25
CA THR A 89 0.44 2.93 -15.98
C THR A 89 1.51 3.47 -15.02
N LEU A 90 2.78 3.33 -15.39
CA LEU A 90 3.90 3.86 -14.61
C LEU A 90 4.52 5.07 -15.32
N HIS A 91 4.47 6.23 -14.66
CA HIS A 91 5.09 7.45 -15.15
C HIS A 91 6.46 7.65 -14.50
N LEU A 92 7.53 7.47 -15.28
CA LEU A 92 8.90 7.72 -14.83
C LEU A 92 9.26 9.18 -15.10
N ARG A 93 9.68 9.92 -14.07
CA ARG A 93 10.19 11.29 -14.17
C ARG A 93 11.61 11.36 -13.66
N SER A 94 12.50 11.99 -14.42
CA SER A 94 13.86 12.26 -13.97
C SER A 94 13.86 13.35 -12.90
N ARG A 95 14.66 13.15 -11.85
CA ARG A 95 14.83 14.11 -10.75
C ARG A 95 15.82 15.17 -11.18
N HIS A 96 15.35 16.41 -11.40
CA HIS A 96 16.20 17.52 -11.83
C HIS A 96 16.66 18.43 -10.68
N ALA A 97 16.28 18.14 -9.43
CA ALA A 97 16.69 18.92 -8.26
C ALA A 97 17.20 18.01 -7.12
N PRO A 98 18.37 18.31 -6.52
CA PRO A 98 18.81 17.65 -5.30
C PRO A 98 17.86 18.02 -4.15
N GLY A 99 17.28 17.01 -3.48
CA GLY A 99 16.39 17.19 -2.33
C GLY A 99 14.93 16.72 -2.51
N GLN A 100 14.53 16.29 -3.71
CA GLN A 100 13.21 15.65 -3.89
C GLN A 100 13.29 14.14 -3.63
N SER A 101 12.58 13.68 -2.60
CA SER A 101 12.34 12.26 -2.34
C SER A 101 11.60 11.63 -3.52
N ALA A 102 11.95 10.40 -3.89
CA ALA A 102 11.25 9.69 -4.94
C ALA A 102 9.84 9.35 -4.43
N GLU A 103 8.82 10.01 -4.98
CA GLU A 103 7.44 9.75 -4.56
C GLU A 103 6.74 8.80 -5.53
N THR A 104 6.18 7.71 -5.00
CA THR A 104 5.17 6.92 -5.69
C THR A 104 3.82 7.62 -5.56
N VAL A 105 3.32 8.16 -6.67
CA VAL A 105 1.98 8.75 -6.78
C VAL A 105 1.06 7.72 -7.42
N ILE A 106 -0.04 7.40 -6.73
CA ILE A 106 -1.10 6.53 -7.26
C ILE A 106 -2.32 7.41 -7.51
N SER A 107 -2.68 7.55 -8.79
CA SER A 107 -3.92 8.20 -9.22
C SER A 107 -4.89 7.10 -9.65
N LEU A 108 -6.15 7.19 -9.19
CA LEU A 108 -7.24 6.28 -9.55
C LEU A 108 -8.26 7.03 -10.40
#